data_AF-A0A841P2A8-F1
#
_entry.id   AF-A0A841P2A8-F1
#
_cell.length_a   1.000
_cell.length_b   1.000
_cell.length_c   1.000
_cell.angle_alpha   90.00
_cell.angle_beta   90.00
_cell.angle_gamma   90.00
#
_symmetry.space_group_name_H-M   'P 1'
#
loop_
_entity.id
_entity.type
_entity.pdbx_description
1 polymer ?
#
loop_
_entity_poly.entity_id
_entity_poly.type
_entity_poly.pdbx_seq_one_letter_code
_entity_poly.pdbx_strand_id
1 'polypeptide(L)'
;MAKINGNEIRPGYVIEHDGGLWVAVRTNTVKPGKGGAYNQVELKNLINGTKLNERFRSAETVEQIRLDLKDFSFLYAQEDALVFMDTQSYEQLELAKDFVGDRAAFLQDGMMVTVQLYEERPIGISLPDYVTLTITEADPVVKGQTAASSYKPAVLENGIRVLVPPFIGAGERIIVDTNEITYVRRAD
;
A
#
# COMPACT_ATOMS: atom_id res chain seq x y z
N MET A 1 -2.42 -3.13 -25.67
CA MET A 1 -3.27 -3.45 -24.49
C MET A 1 -4.26 -4.53 -24.89
N ALA A 2 -4.65 -5.41 -23.96
CA ALA A 2 -5.57 -6.50 -24.26
C ALA A 2 -7.01 -6.05 -24.02
N LYS A 3 -7.93 -6.29 -24.96
CA LYS A 3 -9.36 -6.02 -24.73
C LYS A 3 -10.00 -7.25 -24.09
N ILE A 4 -10.74 -7.03 -23.02
CA ILE A 4 -11.51 -8.08 -22.32
C ILE A 4 -12.99 -7.70 -22.28
N ASN A 5 -13.87 -8.69 -22.14
CA ASN A 5 -15.29 -8.40 -21.96
C ASN A 5 -15.56 -7.89 -20.54
N GLY A 6 -16.57 -7.05 -20.39
CA GLY A 6 -16.95 -6.45 -19.11
C GLY A 6 -17.26 -7.45 -17.99
N ASN A 7 -17.78 -8.63 -18.36
CA ASN A 7 -18.05 -9.73 -17.44
C ASN A 7 -16.80 -10.57 -17.08
N GLU A 8 -15.66 -10.35 -17.73
CA GLU A 8 -14.38 -11.02 -17.45
C GLU A 8 -13.51 -10.23 -16.47
N ILE A 9 -13.90 -8.99 -16.14
CA ILE A 9 -13.22 -8.17 -15.14
C ILE A 9 -13.24 -8.91 -13.79
N ARG A 10 -12.06 -9.03 -13.18
CA ARG A 10 -11.84 -9.68 -11.87
C ARG A 10 -11.15 -8.72 -10.90
N PRO A 11 -11.26 -8.94 -9.58
CA PRO A 11 -10.47 -8.18 -8.61
C PRO A 11 -8.98 -8.23 -8.93
N GLY A 12 -8.30 -7.10 -8.78
CA GLY A 12 -6.89 -6.89 -9.12
C GLY A 12 -6.63 -6.53 -10.59
N TYR A 13 -7.61 -6.64 -11.49
CA TYR A 13 -7.41 -6.19 -12.87
C TYR A 13 -7.33 -4.67 -12.93
N VAL A 14 -6.34 -4.17 -13.65
CA VAL A 14 -6.23 -2.76 -14.00
C VAL A 14 -6.85 -2.55 -15.37
N ILE A 15 -7.74 -1.57 -15.47
CA ILE A 15 -8.45 -1.23 -16.70
C ILE A 15 -8.34 0.27 -16.98
N GLU A 16 -8.34 0.62 -18.26
CA GLU A 16 -8.60 2.00 -18.68
C GLU A 16 -10.11 2.20 -18.85
N HIS A 17 -10.65 3.21 -18.17
CA HIS A 17 -12.07 3.52 -18.21
C HIS A 17 -12.28 5.03 -17.94
N ASP A 18 -13.13 5.68 -18.75
CA ASP A 18 -13.39 7.13 -18.68
C ASP A 18 -12.12 8.00 -18.62
N GLY A 19 -11.08 7.62 -19.37
CA GLY A 19 -9.80 8.32 -19.43
C GLY A 19 -8.94 8.20 -18.16
N GLY A 20 -9.29 7.28 -17.25
CA GLY A 20 -8.53 7.00 -16.04
C GLY A 20 -8.03 5.55 -15.98
N LEU A 21 -6.99 5.33 -15.16
CA LEU A 21 -6.49 4.01 -14.79
C LEU A 21 -7.14 3.55 -13.50
N TRP A 22 -7.82 2.41 -13.54
CA TRP A 22 -8.61 1.91 -12.42
C TRP A 22 -8.23 0.48 -12.09
N VAL A 23 -8.08 0.19 -10.80
CA VAL A 23 -8.02 -1.20 -10.31
C VAL A 23 -9.42 -1.65 -9.88
N ALA A 24 -9.84 -2.81 -10.35
CA ALA A 24 -11.03 -3.50 -9.87
C ALA A 24 -10.76 -4.03 -8.46
N VAL A 25 -11.41 -3.44 -7.45
CA VAL A 25 -11.28 -3.85 -6.05
C VAL A 25 -12.20 -5.02 -5.76
N ARG A 26 -13.42 -4.97 -6.30
CA ARG A 26 -14.44 -5.99 -6.08
C ARG A 26 -15.33 -6.12 -7.31
N THR A 27 -15.83 -7.33 -7.54
CA THR A 27 -16.73 -7.64 -8.67
C THR A 27 -17.90 -8.48 -8.19
N ASN A 28 -19.08 -8.26 -8.76
CA ASN A 28 -20.28 -9.05 -8.47
C ASN A 28 -21.12 -9.27 -9.73
N THR A 29 -21.22 -10.52 -10.16
CA THR A 29 -22.04 -10.89 -11.33
C THR A 29 -23.52 -10.94 -10.94
N VAL A 30 -24.33 -10.06 -11.55
CA VAL A 30 -25.76 -9.94 -11.29
C VAL A 30 -26.56 -10.43 -12.50
N LYS A 31 -27.51 -11.33 -12.24
CA LYS A 31 -28.53 -11.80 -13.21
C LYS A 31 -29.90 -11.30 -12.77
N PRO A 32 -30.41 -10.16 -13.29
CA PRO A 32 -31.70 -9.63 -12.89
C PRO A 32 -32.85 -10.49 -13.44
N GLY A 33 -34.00 -10.48 -12.76
CA GLY A 33 -35.20 -11.19 -13.24
C GLY A 33 -35.77 -10.64 -14.56
N LYS A 34 -35.40 -9.40 -14.93
CA LYS A 34 -35.68 -8.77 -16.23
C LYS A 34 -34.45 -7.99 -16.70
N GLY A 35 -34.01 -8.23 -17.93
CA GLY A 35 -32.82 -7.60 -18.54
C GLY A 35 -31.61 -8.52 -18.62
N GLY A 36 -30.56 -8.08 -19.32
CA GLY A 36 -29.30 -8.83 -19.46
C GLY A 36 -28.46 -8.85 -18.18
N ALA A 37 -27.67 -9.91 -18.00
CA ALA A 37 -26.69 -10.01 -16.93
C ALA A 37 -25.59 -8.93 -17.05
N TYR A 38 -25.04 -8.51 -15.92
CA TYR A 38 -23.94 -7.55 -15.86
C TYR A 38 -23.01 -7.86 -14.68
N ASN A 39 -21.80 -7.35 -14.75
CA ASN A 39 -20.83 -7.36 -13.66
C ASN A 39 -20.83 -5.99 -12.98
N GLN A 40 -21.21 -5.93 -11.70
CA GLN A 40 -21.07 -4.74 -10.89
C GLN A 40 -19.65 -4.71 -10.33
N VAL A 41 -18.87 -3.71 -10.73
CA VAL A 41 -17.46 -3.58 -10.36
C VAL A 41 -17.25 -2.35 -9.50
N GLU A 42 -16.61 -2.53 -8.35
CA GLU A 42 -16.09 -1.45 -7.53
C GLU A 42 -14.67 -1.15 -8.00
N LEU A 43 -14.45 0.03 -8.56
CA LEU A 43 -13.20 0.51 -9.11
C LEU A 43 -12.56 1.53 -8.15
N LYS A 44 -11.22 1.52 -8.07
CA LYS A 44 -10.43 2.57 -7.43
C LYS A 44 -9.45 3.14 -8.45
N ASN A 45 -9.44 4.46 -8.62
CA ASN A 45 -8.52 5.14 -9.52
C ASN A 45 -7.10 5.05 -8.94
N LEU A 46 -6.15 4.64 -9.76
CA LEU A 46 -4.76 4.44 -9.35
C LEU A 46 -3.98 5.75 -9.18
N ILE A 47 -4.45 6.85 -9.76
CA ILE A 47 -3.75 8.14 -9.71
C ILE A 47 -4.31 9.02 -8.59
N ASN A 48 -5.63 9.20 -8.52
CA ASN A 48 -6.25 10.13 -7.57
C ASN A 48 -7.00 9.42 -6.41
N GLY A 49 -7.02 8.08 -6.39
CA GLY A 49 -7.62 7.30 -5.31
C GLY A 49 -9.15 7.31 -5.24
N THR A 50 -9.84 8.02 -6.14
CA THR A 50 -11.31 8.08 -6.18
C THR A 50 -11.92 6.69 -6.42
N LYS A 51 -13.14 6.48 -5.92
CA LYS A 51 -13.87 5.22 -6.07
C LYS A 51 -15.02 5.41 -7.06
N LEU A 52 -15.25 4.41 -7.91
CA LEU A 52 -16.35 4.37 -8.87
C LEU A 52 -17.04 3.02 -8.80
N ASN A 53 -18.37 3.00 -8.91
CA ASN A 53 -19.16 1.77 -8.97
C ASN A 53 -19.80 1.66 -10.33
N GLU A 54 -19.29 0.79 -11.17
CA GLU A 54 -19.66 0.72 -12.58
C GLU A 54 -20.31 -0.63 -12.93
N ARG A 55 -21.21 -0.62 -13.93
CA ARG A 55 -21.90 -1.83 -14.40
C ARG A 55 -21.42 -2.17 -15.80
N PHE A 56 -20.67 -3.25 -15.91
CA PHE A 56 -20.20 -3.73 -17.20
C PHE A 56 -21.06 -4.86 -17.74
N ARG A 57 -21.60 -4.69 -18.95
CA ARG A 57 -22.36 -5.75 -19.63
C ARG A 57 -21.42 -6.71 -20.38
N SER A 58 -21.88 -7.92 -20.66
CA SER A 58 -21.07 -8.91 -21.41
C SER A 58 -20.68 -8.48 -22.83
N ALA A 59 -21.44 -7.57 -23.45
CA ALA A 59 -21.15 -7.07 -24.79
C ALA A 59 -20.21 -5.85 -24.79
N GLU A 60 -19.97 -5.25 -23.63
CA GLU A 60 -19.03 -4.14 -23.49
C GLU A 60 -17.62 -4.71 -23.38
N THR A 61 -16.67 -4.05 -24.05
CA THR A 61 -15.25 -4.38 -23.95
C THR A 61 -14.51 -3.25 -23.27
N VAL A 62 -13.54 -3.61 -22.44
CA VAL A 62 -12.67 -2.67 -21.74
C VAL A 62 -11.22 -3.00 -22.03
N GLU A 63 -10.35 -2.00 -21.95
CA GLU A 63 -8.92 -2.20 -22.12
C GLU A 63 -8.30 -2.61 -20.80
N GLN A 64 -7.75 -3.83 -20.76
CA GLN A 64 -6.98 -4.32 -19.64
C GLN A 64 -5.53 -3.85 -19.78
N ILE A 65 -5.08 -3.19 -18.71
CA ILE A 65 -3.73 -2.71 -18.55
C ILE A 65 -2.94 -3.70 -17.71
N ARG A 66 -1.73 -4.00 -18.14
CA ARG A 66 -0.74 -4.70 -17.33
C ARG A 66 0.23 -3.66 -16.81
N LEU A 67 0.34 -3.58 -15.49
CA LEU A 67 1.36 -2.77 -14.85
C LEU A 67 2.63 -3.58 -14.76
N ASP A 68 3.75 -2.91 -14.98
CA ASP A 68 5.06 -3.51 -14.75
C ASP A 68 5.38 -3.38 -13.26
N LEU A 69 5.65 -4.52 -12.62
CA LEU A 69 6.12 -4.56 -11.25
C LEU A 69 7.63 -4.74 -11.29
N LYS A 70 8.35 -3.81 -10.68
CA LYS A 70 9.80 -3.89 -10.57
C LYS A 70 10.23 -3.75 -9.13
N ASP A 71 11.24 -4.53 -8.76
CA ASP A 71 11.81 -4.51 -7.43
C ASP A 71 13.01 -3.56 -7.37
N PHE A 72 12.98 -2.70 -6.38
CA PHE A 72 14.02 -1.72 -6.10
C PHE A 72 14.53 -1.87 -4.67
N SER A 73 15.77 -1.44 -4.42
CA SER A 73 16.33 -1.29 -3.09
C SER A 73 16.44 0.18 -2.73
N PHE A 74 15.94 0.59 -1.56
CA PHE A 74 16.10 1.95 -1.07
C PHE A 74 17.56 2.23 -0.73
N LEU A 75 18.08 3.37 -1.18
CA LEU A 75 19.46 3.79 -0.90
C LEU A 75 19.49 4.86 0.19
N TYR A 76 18.91 6.02 -0.07
CA TYR A 76 18.94 7.15 0.85
C TYR A 76 17.84 8.16 0.53
N ALA A 77 17.57 9.05 1.48
CA ALA A 77 16.73 10.22 1.29
C ALA A 77 17.62 11.45 1.06
N GLN A 78 17.21 12.32 0.14
CA GLN A 78 17.84 13.62 -0.11
C GLN A 78 16.76 14.68 -0.22
N GLU A 79 16.79 15.70 0.64
CA GLU A 79 15.79 16.78 0.66
C GLU A 79 14.35 16.25 0.64
N ASP A 80 13.59 16.47 -0.44
CA ASP A 80 12.21 16.01 -0.63
C ASP A 80 12.08 14.76 -1.52
N ALA A 81 13.21 14.10 -1.81
CA ALA A 81 13.29 12.92 -2.65
C ALA A 81 13.81 11.68 -1.88
N LEU A 82 13.46 10.51 -2.43
CA LEU A 82 13.85 9.19 -2.00
C LEU A 82 14.50 8.48 -3.21
N VAL A 83 15.73 8.02 -3.02
CA VAL A 83 16.51 7.39 -4.08
C VAL A 83 16.50 5.88 -3.90
N PHE A 84 16.16 5.17 -4.96
CA PHE A 84 16.08 3.73 -5.04
C PHE A 84 16.96 3.22 -6.18
N MET A 85 17.37 1.95 -6.13
CA MET A 85 18.15 1.29 -7.17
C MET A 85 17.38 0.09 -7.71
N ASP A 86 17.19 0.02 -9.03
CA ASP A 86 16.61 -1.14 -9.71
C ASP A 86 17.52 -2.35 -9.46
N THR A 87 16.94 -3.46 -9.00
CA THR A 87 17.70 -4.64 -8.61
C THR A 87 18.24 -5.45 -9.79
N GLN A 88 17.77 -5.17 -11.01
CA GLN A 88 18.19 -5.83 -12.25
C GLN A 88 19.10 -4.92 -13.10
N SER A 89 18.69 -3.67 -13.34
CA SER A 89 19.47 -2.75 -14.20
C SER A 89 20.52 -1.94 -13.44
N TYR A 90 20.43 -1.87 -12.11
CA TYR A 90 21.22 -0.99 -11.25
C TYR A 90 21.04 0.51 -11.54
N GLU A 91 20.01 0.87 -12.31
CA GLU A 91 19.64 2.27 -12.55
C GLU A 91 18.94 2.84 -11.31
N GLN A 92 19.17 4.12 -11.06
CA GLN A 92 18.52 4.81 -9.93
C GLN A 92 17.15 5.34 -10.35
N LEU A 93 16.19 5.20 -9.44
CA LEU A 93 14.87 5.80 -9.53
C LEU A 93 14.72 6.78 -8.37
N GLU A 94 14.35 8.01 -8.70
CA GLU A 94 14.03 9.04 -7.72
C GLU A 94 12.51 9.19 -7.60
N LEU A 95 12.00 9.10 -6.37
CA LEU A 95 10.58 9.32 -6.07
C LEU A 95 10.45 10.45 -5.04
N ALA A 96 9.49 11.34 -5.24
CA ALA A 96 9.15 12.35 -4.25
C ALA A 96 8.70 11.69 -2.93
N LYS A 97 9.08 12.25 -1.79
CA LYS A 97 8.63 11.74 -0.47
C LYS A 97 7.10 11.68 -0.36
N ASP A 98 6.42 12.71 -0.85
CA ASP A 98 4.96 12.80 -0.86
C ASP A 98 4.28 11.68 -1.67
N PHE A 99 4.96 11.12 -2.67
CA PHE A 99 4.45 9.98 -3.44
C PHE A 99 4.38 8.71 -2.58
N VAL A 100 5.32 8.52 -1.66
CA VAL A 100 5.34 7.39 -0.71
C VAL A 100 4.44 7.69 0.50
N GLY A 101 4.34 8.97 0.88
CA GLY A 101 3.55 9.46 2.01
C GLY A 101 4.19 9.16 3.36
N ASP A 102 3.38 9.11 4.42
CA ASP A 102 3.84 8.90 5.81
C ASP A 102 4.67 7.63 5.98
N ARG A 103 4.44 6.62 5.12
CA ARG A 103 5.17 5.35 5.12
C ARG A 103 6.65 5.50 4.75
N ALA A 104 7.06 6.63 4.15
CA ALA A 104 8.46 6.92 3.84
C ALA A 104 9.35 6.86 5.09
N ALA A 105 8.81 7.19 6.27
CA ALA A 105 9.55 7.11 7.52
C ALA A 105 9.92 5.67 7.92
N PHE A 106 9.31 4.64 7.32
CA PHE A 106 9.69 3.24 7.53
C PHE A 106 10.84 2.75 6.65
N LEU A 107 11.27 3.54 5.65
CA LEU A 107 12.36 3.13 4.75
C LEU A 107 13.69 3.01 5.51
N GLN A 108 14.39 1.91 5.28
CA GLN A 108 15.71 1.62 5.83
C GLN A 108 16.67 1.37 4.68
N ASP A 109 17.95 1.72 4.84
CA ASP A 109 18.98 1.45 3.85
C ASP A 109 18.96 -0.02 3.41
N GLY A 110 18.99 -0.25 2.10
CA GLY A 110 18.89 -1.56 1.49
C GLY A 110 17.48 -2.17 1.44
N MET A 111 16.45 -1.52 1.99
CA MET A 111 15.09 -2.06 2.05
C MET A 111 14.53 -2.30 0.64
N MET A 112 14.06 -3.51 0.41
CA MET A 112 13.41 -3.90 -0.84
C MET A 112 11.99 -3.34 -0.90
N VAL A 113 11.63 -2.73 -2.02
CA VAL A 113 10.30 -2.22 -2.33
C VAL A 113 9.89 -2.66 -3.73
N THR A 114 8.59 -2.77 -3.97
CA THR A 114 8.06 -3.02 -5.31
C THR A 114 7.39 -1.76 -5.84
N VAL A 115 7.84 -1.27 -6.98
CA VAL A 115 7.27 -0.12 -7.67
C VAL A 115 6.38 -0.61 -8.81
N GLN A 116 5.17 -0.05 -8.87
CA GLN A 116 4.22 -0.26 -9.95
C GLN A 116 4.43 0.83 -11.01
N LEU A 117 4.81 0.41 -12.22
CA LEU A 117 5.09 1.27 -13.35
C LEU A 117 3.98 1.12 -14.40
N TYR A 118 3.56 2.26 -14.95
CA TYR A 118 2.71 2.34 -16.13
C TYR A 118 3.43 3.17 -17.18
N GLU A 119 3.82 2.55 -18.29
CA GLU A 119 4.61 3.20 -19.35
C GLU A 119 5.87 3.89 -18.76
N GLU A 120 6.62 3.14 -17.96
CA GLU A 120 7.83 3.60 -17.22
C GLU A 120 7.57 4.66 -16.14
N ARG A 121 6.35 5.21 -16.03
CA ARG A 121 5.99 6.16 -14.99
C ARG A 121 5.59 5.43 -13.69
N PRO A 122 6.20 5.76 -12.54
CA PRO A 122 5.75 5.27 -11.24
C PRO A 122 4.33 5.74 -10.94
N ILE A 123 3.46 4.79 -10.60
CA ILE A 123 2.08 5.06 -10.19
C ILE A 123 1.73 4.48 -8.82
N GLY A 124 2.57 3.60 -8.29
CA GLY A 124 2.43 3.10 -6.93
C GLY A 124 3.72 2.51 -6.40
N ILE A 125 3.80 2.41 -5.07
CA ILE A 125 4.90 1.76 -4.36
C ILE A 125 4.36 0.96 -3.18
N SER A 126 4.92 -0.23 -3.03
CA SER A 126 4.66 -1.13 -1.91
C SER A 126 5.96 -1.34 -1.13
N LEU A 127 5.91 -1.02 0.16
CA LEU A 127 6.95 -1.36 1.13
C LEU A 127 6.66 -2.78 1.68
N PRO A 128 7.62 -3.43 2.36
CA PRO A 128 7.33 -4.62 3.13
C PRO A 128 6.21 -4.35 4.14
N ASP A 129 5.26 -5.29 4.26
CA ASP A 129 4.12 -5.14 5.17
C ASP A 129 4.55 -4.94 6.62
N TYR A 130 5.68 -5.53 6.99
CA TYR A 130 6.21 -5.50 8.34
C TYR A 130 7.66 -5.02 8.38
N VAL A 131 7.96 -4.13 9.32
CA VAL A 131 9.32 -3.68 9.61
C VAL A 131 9.62 -3.86 11.10
N THR A 132 10.89 -4.15 11.41
CA THR A 132 11.35 -4.20 12.79
C THR A 132 12.00 -2.87 13.14
N LEU A 133 11.52 -2.23 14.20
CA LEU A 133 12.02 -0.95 14.70
C LEU A 133 12.27 -1.00 16.20
N THR A 134 13.29 -0.27 16.64
CA THR A 134 13.60 -0.09 18.05
C THR A 134 12.76 1.04 18.65
N ILE A 135 12.28 0.86 19.88
CA ILE A 135 11.61 1.91 20.64
C ILE A 135 12.65 2.81 21.32
N THR A 136 12.60 4.10 21.06
CA THR A 136 13.47 5.10 21.70
C THR A 136 12.87 5.61 22.99
N GLU A 137 11.55 5.82 23.03
CA GLU A 137 10.84 6.34 24.19
C GLU A 137 9.50 5.61 24.38
N ALA A 138 9.12 5.33 25.62
CA ALA A 138 7.83 4.73 25.95
C ALA A 138 7.22 5.43 27.15
N ASP A 139 5.97 5.90 27.02
CA ASP A 139 5.29 6.63 28.08
C ASP A 139 5.08 5.73 29.33
N PRO A 140 4.91 6.33 30.53
CA PRO A 140 4.57 5.57 31.71
C PRO A 140 3.16 4.97 31.60
N VAL A 141 2.97 3.78 32.15
CA VAL A 141 1.65 3.15 32.23
C VAL A 141 0.76 3.98 33.15
N VAL A 142 -0.45 4.32 32.70
CA VAL A 142 -1.43 5.03 33.53
C VAL A 142 -1.88 4.13 34.67
N LYS A 143 -1.60 4.54 35.91
CA LYS A 143 -1.99 3.80 37.12
C LYS A 143 -3.50 3.56 37.12
N GLY A 144 -3.90 2.30 37.29
CA GLY A 144 -5.31 1.90 37.43
C GLY A 144 -5.95 1.26 36.19
N GLN A 145 -5.25 1.20 35.05
CA GLN A 145 -5.73 0.42 33.90
C GLN A 145 -5.31 -1.05 34.03
N THR A 146 -6.17 -1.98 33.63
CA THR A 146 -5.85 -3.41 33.59
C THR A 146 -4.89 -3.70 32.43
N ALA A 147 -3.90 -4.58 32.66
CA ALA A 147 -2.83 -4.85 31.70
C ALA A 147 -3.31 -5.44 30.34
N ALA A 148 -4.52 -6.00 30.30
CA ALA A 148 -5.04 -6.72 29.15
C ALA A 148 -5.66 -5.84 28.04
N SER A 149 -5.92 -4.55 28.28
CA SER A 149 -6.54 -3.66 27.28
C SER A 149 -6.01 -2.21 27.28
N SER A 150 -4.92 -1.96 28.01
CA SER A 150 -4.25 -0.67 28.00
C SER A 150 -3.18 -0.65 26.91
N TYR A 151 -3.20 0.37 26.06
CA TYR A 151 -2.07 0.69 25.19
C TYR A 151 -1.46 2.01 25.64
N LYS A 152 -0.15 2.14 25.46
CA LYS A 152 0.58 3.37 25.76
C LYS A 152 1.29 3.88 24.50
N PRO A 153 1.45 5.20 24.35
CA PRO A 153 2.28 5.75 23.29
C PRO A 153 3.75 5.34 23.45
N ALA A 154 4.38 5.04 22.33
CA ALA A 154 5.83 4.86 22.21
C ALA A 154 6.34 5.54 20.93
N VAL A 155 7.58 6.01 20.97
CA VAL A 155 8.30 6.61 19.85
C VAL A 155 9.31 5.58 19.33
N LEU A 156 9.30 5.38 18.02
CA LEU A 156 10.24 4.50 17.31
C LEU A 156 11.51 5.26 16.92
N GLU A 157 12.56 4.54 16.57
CA GLU A 157 13.86 5.13 16.15
C GLU A 157 13.77 6.04 14.91
N ASN A 158 12.73 5.88 14.10
CA ASN A 158 12.43 6.76 12.97
C ASN A 158 11.50 7.94 13.34
N GLY A 159 11.19 8.14 14.63
CA GLY A 159 10.35 9.23 15.13
C GLY A 159 8.84 8.99 15.03
N ILE A 160 8.39 7.88 14.44
CA ILE A 160 6.96 7.55 14.36
C ILE A 160 6.44 7.20 15.75
N ARG A 161 5.23 7.67 16.05
CA ARG A 161 4.50 7.31 17.27
C ARG A 161 3.53 6.17 16.99
N VAL A 162 3.61 5.13 17.81
CA VAL A 162 2.70 3.97 17.77
C VAL A 162 2.15 3.67 19.16
N LEU A 163 1.04 2.94 19.21
CA LEU A 163 0.48 2.42 20.45
C LEU A 163 1.04 1.01 20.70
N VAL A 164 1.67 0.81 21.86
CA VAL A 164 2.25 -0.49 22.27
C VAL A 164 1.64 -0.99 23.57
N PRO A 165 1.66 -2.31 23.82
CA PRO A 165 1.25 -2.87 25.11
C PRO A 165 2.06 -2.33 26.30
N PRO A 166 1.54 -2.39 27.54
CA PRO A 166 2.15 -1.73 28.70
C PRO A 166 3.52 -2.30 29.09
N PHE A 167 3.74 -3.58 28.77
CA PHE A 167 4.96 -4.33 29.09
C PHE A 167 6.15 -3.99 28.18
N ILE A 168 5.91 -3.32 27.05
CA ILE A 168 6.95 -2.93 26.10
C ILE A 168 7.68 -1.68 26.62
N GLY A 169 9.01 -1.75 26.75
CA GLY A 169 9.87 -0.65 27.18
C GLY A 169 10.69 0.00 26.07
N ALA A 170 11.38 1.08 26.42
CA ALA A 170 12.44 1.65 25.59
C ALA A 170 13.60 0.65 25.43
N GLY A 171 14.21 0.63 24.25
CA GLY A 171 15.26 -0.32 23.86
C GLY A 171 14.74 -1.66 23.34
N GLU A 172 13.44 -1.96 23.47
CA GLU A 172 12.85 -3.15 22.86
C GLU A 172 12.63 -2.96 21.36
N ARG A 173 12.77 -4.04 20.60
CA ARG A 173 12.45 -4.09 19.17
C ARG A 173 11.03 -4.62 18.98
N ILE A 174 10.28 -3.97 18.11
CA ILE A 174 8.91 -4.35 17.78
C ILE A 174 8.74 -4.46 16.27
N ILE A 175 7.79 -5.29 15.87
CA ILE A 175 7.32 -5.39 14.50
C ILE A 175 6.11 -4.47 14.32
N VAL A 176 6.17 -3.64 13.30
CA VAL A 176 5.16 -2.63 12.96
C VAL A 176 4.61 -2.93 11.57
N ASP A 177 3.29 -2.85 11.42
CA ASP A 177 2.63 -2.87 10.13
C ASP A 177 2.83 -1.51 9.44
N THR A 178 3.44 -1.51 8.25
CA THR A 178 3.77 -0.27 7.53
C THR A 178 2.57 0.35 6.81
N ASN A 179 1.51 -0.42 6.55
CA ASN A 179 0.30 0.05 5.90
C ASN A 179 -0.66 0.71 6.91
N GLU A 180 -0.78 0.13 8.10
CA GLU A 180 -1.65 0.63 9.17
C GLU A 180 -0.92 1.51 10.19
N ILE A 181 0.43 1.48 10.22
CA ILE A 181 1.26 2.21 11.21
C ILE A 181 0.94 1.71 12.64
N THR A 182 0.77 0.40 12.81
CA THR A 182 0.33 -0.22 14.07
C THR A 182 1.33 -1.26 14.60
N TYR A 183 1.37 -1.40 15.93
CA TYR A 183 2.12 -2.48 16.57
C TYR A 183 1.51 -3.85 16.23
N VAL A 184 2.35 -4.79 15.82
CA VAL A 184 1.96 -6.18 15.54
C VAL A 184 2.37 -7.09 16.69
N ARG A 185 3.67 -7.12 17.01
CA ARG A 185 4.25 -7.96 18.07
C ARG A 185 5.62 -7.46 18.49
N ARG A 186 6.12 -7.93 19.63
CA ARG A 186 7.54 -7.81 19.97
C ARG A 186 8.38 -8.62 18.98
N ALA A 187 9.50 -8.06 18.55
CA ALA A 187 10.46 -8.80 17.74
C ALA A 187 11.19 -9.85 18.59
N ASP A 188 11.63 -10.92 17.94
CA ASP A 188 12.37 -12.02 18.58
C ASP A 188 13.84 -11.65 18.85
#